data_AF-C6CAS3-F1
#
_entry.id   AF-C6CAS3-F1
#
_cell.length_a   1.000
_cell.length_b   1.000
_cell.length_c   1.000
_cell.angle_alpha   90.00
_cell.angle_beta   90.00
_cell.angle_gamma   90.00
#
_symmetry.space_group_name_H-M   'P 1'
#
loop_
_entity.id
_entity.type
_entity.pdbx_description
1 polymer ?
#
loop_
_entity_poly.entity_id
_entity_poly.type
_entity_poly.pdbx_seq_one_letter_code
_entity_poly.pdbx_strand_id
1 'polypeptide(L)'
;MYVFRIHIRPHGGSATLEDTFNYCINNGVLGVGWQVELTPASWDAYLQEAEKIHDNLQIPKYIKRWVSEGDLVWTRNAKGMYYLAKVKSGWEYWMGAEAMEKDIDIANIFRVDIVPVSLDAVPGKVIACFRPARTMQEIASGPAVEYSKYLWNKLTDRNDYDVDHMMASDIFELLDDEETEDLVFLYMQAKGWFIVPNSRKKDTMSFEFYAIDPQTGSRALTQVKTGSVELNQDDYAEFDETVFLFQSKENYSGASHSNVFCIKRRELLDFMHKSYSWLPSFLKQKIDMSKMLSG
;
A
#
# COMPACT_ATOMS: atom_id res chain seq x y z
N MET A 1 7.45 15.40 8.42
CA MET A 1 7.84 14.74 7.16
C MET A 1 6.62 14.04 6.60
N TYR A 2 6.60 13.83 5.29
CA TYR A 2 5.56 13.10 4.60
C TYR A 2 6.09 11.79 4.02
N VAL A 3 5.16 10.87 3.78
CA VAL A 3 5.40 9.68 2.97
C VAL A 3 4.50 9.76 1.76
N PHE A 4 5.07 9.67 0.58
CA PHE A 4 4.35 9.71 -0.68
C PHE A 4 4.39 8.38 -1.41
N ARG A 5 3.51 8.26 -2.38
CA ARG A 5 3.53 7.22 -3.41
C ARG A 5 3.60 7.88 -4.77
N ILE A 6 4.48 7.43 -5.65
CA ILE A 6 4.57 7.88 -7.05
C ILE A 6 4.54 6.71 -8.04
N HIS A 7 3.72 6.84 -9.09
CA HIS A 7 3.79 5.98 -10.27
C HIS A 7 4.72 6.62 -11.31
N ILE A 8 5.75 5.91 -11.72
CA ILE A 8 6.61 6.31 -12.85
C ILE A 8 5.98 5.72 -14.13
N ARG A 9 5.00 6.45 -14.66
CA ARG A 9 4.25 6.08 -15.87
C ARG A 9 4.04 7.31 -16.75
N PRO A 10 5.12 7.86 -17.33
CA PRO A 10 4.95 8.94 -18.29
C PRO A 10 4.16 8.43 -19.49
N HIS A 11 3.30 9.30 -20.01
CA HIS A 11 2.55 9.06 -21.25
C HIS A 11 3.11 9.87 -22.42
N GLY A 12 4.04 10.80 -22.14
CA GLY A 12 4.87 11.46 -23.14
C GLY A 12 6.12 10.66 -23.45
N GLY A 13 6.74 10.95 -24.59
CA GLY A 13 7.93 10.27 -25.08
C GLY A 13 7.65 8.88 -25.66
N SER A 14 8.69 8.25 -26.19
CA SER A 14 8.64 6.93 -26.85
C SER A 14 9.34 5.82 -26.06
N ALA A 15 9.99 6.15 -24.94
CA ALA A 15 10.61 5.19 -24.05
C ALA A 15 9.60 4.22 -23.42
N THR A 16 10.03 2.98 -23.18
CA THR A 16 9.20 2.03 -22.43
C THR A 16 9.09 2.43 -20.95
N LEU A 17 8.07 1.92 -20.27
CA LEU A 17 7.95 2.08 -18.81
C LEU A 17 9.13 1.49 -18.05
N GLU A 18 9.71 0.41 -18.56
CA GLU A 18 10.88 -0.24 -17.97
C GLU A 18 12.13 0.65 -18.15
N ASP A 19 12.36 1.19 -19.34
CA ASP A 19 13.49 2.10 -19.60
C ASP A 19 13.38 3.38 -18.78
N THR A 20 12.18 3.97 -18.71
CA THR A 20 11.93 5.15 -17.88
C THR A 20 12.21 4.87 -16.40
N PHE A 21 11.71 3.75 -15.89
CA PHE A 21 11.92 3.39 -14.49
C PHE A 21 13.41 3.16 -14.21
N ASN A 22 14.10 2.43 -15.07
CA ASN A 22 15.53 2.15 -14.94
C ASN A 22 16.35 3.45 -14.99
N TYR A 23 16.01 4.40 -15.88
CA TYR A 23 16.61 5.72 -15.92
C TYR A 23 16.48 6.45 -14.57
N CYS A 24 15.29 6.44 -13.97
CA CYS A 24 15.06 7.02 -12.65
C CYS A 24 15.94 6.40 -11.57
N ILE A 25 15.98 5.07 -11.49
CA ILE A 25 16.78 4.35 -10.48
C ILE A 25 18.28 4.60 -10.67
N ASN A 26 18.79 4.47 -11.90
CA ASN A 26 20.21 4.59 -12.21
C ASN A 26 20.76 5.99 -11.93
N ASN A 27 19.92 7.02 -12.08
CA ASN A 27 20.30 8.42 -11.86
C ASN A 27 19.95 8.92 -10.45
N GLY A 28 19.35 8.07 -9.60
CA GLY A 28 18.91 8.46 -8.25
C GLY A 28 17.88 9.59 -8.28
N VAL A 29 16.89 9.49 -9.16
CA VAL A 29 15.83 10.48 -9.31
C VAL A 29 14.45 9.84 -9.29
N LEU A 30 13.47 10.58 -8.80
CA LEU A 30 12.06 10.32 -9.07
C LEU A 30 11.42 11.61 -9.56
N GLY A 31 10.40 11.48 -10.41
CA GLY A 31 9.81 12.65 -11.03
C GLY A 31 8.67 12.30 -11.96
N VAL A 32 8.25 13.33 -12.69
CA VAL A 32 7.20 13.24 -13.71
C VAL A 32 7.61 13.98 -14.97
N GLY A 33 6.89 13.73 -16.06
CA GLY A 33 7.10 14.35 -17.37
C GLY A 33 6.73 15.83 -17.42
N TRP A 34 6.18 16.28 -18.54
CA TRP A 34 5.95 17.69 -18.87
C TRP A 34 7.24 18.43 -19.23
N GLN A 35 7.98 17.88 -20.18
CA GLN A 35 9.06 18.60 -20.85
C GLN A 35 8.57 19.89 -21.53
N VAL A 36 9.47 20.87 -21.60
CA VAL A 36 9.36 22.13 -22.35
C VAL A 36 10.56 22.25 -23.29
N GLU A 37 10.41 23.00 -24.39
CA GLU A 37 11.43 23.10 -25.45
C GLU A 37 12.78 23.64 -24.96
N LEU A 38 12.74 24.67 -24.10
CA LEU A 38 13.93 25.31 -23.54
C LEU A 38 14.09 24.91 -22.09
N THR A 39 15.32 24.58 -21.69
CA THR A 39 15.62 24.30 -20.28
C THR A 39 15.34 25.55 -19.44
N PRO A 40 14.35 25.52 -18.53
CA PRO A 40 13.96 26.67 -17.74
C PRO A 40 14.98 26.95 -16.64
N ALA A 41 15.30 28.23 -16.43
CA ALA A 41 16.24 28.65 -15.39
C ALA A 41 15.64 28.64 -13.97
N SER A 42 14.31 28.54 -13.85
CA SER A 42 13.59 28.58 -12.57
C SER A 42 12.23 27.89 -12.67
N TRP A 43 11.60 27.69 -11.53
CA TRP A 43 10.22 27.19 -11.45
C TRP A 43 9.21 28.09 -12.19
N ASP A 44 9.34 29.41 -12.05
CA ASP A 44 8.42 30.35 -12.69
C ASP A 44 8.62 30.36 -14.22
N ALA A 45 9.88 30.26 -14.68
CA ALA A 45 10.18 30.11 -16.10
C ALA A 45 9.62 28.80 -16.66
N TYR A 46 9.76 27.70 -15.90
CA TYR A 46 9.17 26.41 -16.26
C TYR A 46 7.65 26.52 -16.39
N LEU A 47 6.96 27.10 -15.39
CA LEU A 47 5.51 27.25 -15.43
C LEU A 47 5.04 28.07 -16.63
N GLN A 48 5.71 29.18 -16.95
CA GLN A 48 5.37 30.02 -18.10
C GLN A 48 5.47 29.26 -19.42
N GLU A 49 6.50 28.43 -19.62
CA GLU A 49 6.63 27.62 -20.84
C GLU A 49 5.65 26.45 -20.85
N ALA A 50 5.50 25.77 -19.72
CA ALA A 50 4.65 24.59 -19.61
C ALA A 50 3.17 24.92 -19.79
N GLU A 51 2.70 26.09 -19.32
CA GLU A 51 1.30 26.54 -19.48
C GLU A 51 0.93 26.85 -20.94
N LYS A 52 1.91 27.02 -21.84
CA LYS A 52 1.66 27.18 -23.28
C LYS A 52 1.41 25.83 -23.98
N ILE A 53 1.90 24.74 -23.41
CA ILE A 53 1.96 23.42 -24.05
C ILE A 53 0.98 22.44 -23.40
N HIS A 54 0.76 22.58 -22.10
CA HIS A 54 0.09 21.58 -21.27
C HIS A 54 -1.06 22.20 -20.47
N ASP A 55 -2.26 21.64 -20.62
CA ASP A 55 -3.48 22.13 -19.95
C ASP A 55 -3.51 21.85 -18.44
N ASN A 56 -2.70 20.90 -17.95
CA ASN A 56 -2.73 20.46 -16.56
C ASN A 56 -1.34 20.21 -15.99
N LEU A 57 -0.91 21.09 -15.08
CA LEU A 57 0.38 21.03 -14.38
C LEU A 57 0.26 20.72 -12.90
N GLN A 58 -0.85 20.09 -12.48
CA GLN A 58 -1.12 19.85 -11.06
C GLN A 58 -0.06 18.97 -10.39
N ILE A 59 0.49 17.97 -11.08
CA ILE A 59 1.48 17.06 -10.48
C ILE A 59 2.86 17.72 -10.29
N PRO A 60 3.46 18.42 -11.28
CA PRO A 60 4.64 19.24 -11.03
C PRO A 60 4.42 20.27 -9.92
N LYS A 61 3.26 20.97 -9.91
CA LYS A 61 2.89 21.92 -8.85
C LYS A 61 2.82 21.24 -7.47
N TYR A 62 2.32 20.00 -7.41
CA TYR A 62 2.26 19.20 -6.19
C TYR A 62 3.65 18.82 -5.68
N ILE A 63 4.53 18.31 -6.55
CA ILE A 63 5.93 17.99 -6.20
C ILE A 63 6.62 19.23 -5.65
N LYS A 64 6.59 20.35 -6.37
CA LYS A 64 7.26 21.59 -5.98
C LYS A 64 6.80 22.14 -4.62
N ARG A 65 5.53 21.90 -4.27
CA ARG A 65 4.90 22.41 -3.06
C ARG A 65 5.13 21.51 -1.84
N TRP A 66 5.06 20.19 -2.02
CA TRP A 66 4.94 19.26 -0.89
C TRP A 66 6.14 18.37 -0.67
N VAL A 67 6.92 18.07 -1.72
CA VAL A 67 8.06 17.15 -1.62
C VAL A 67 9.27 17.93 -1.13
N SER A 68 9.80 17.50 0.02
CA SER A 68 10.93 18.13 0.69
C SER A 68 12.02 17.12 1.04
N GLU A 69 13.23 17.62 1.24
CA GLU A 69 14.35 16.79 1.71
C GLU A 69 13.97 16.06 3.01
N GLY A 70 14.35 14.79 3.06
CA GLY A 70 14.01 13.91 4.17
C GLY A 70 12.67 13.20 4.03
N ASP A 71 11.78 13.58 3.12
CA ASP A 71 10.55 12.81 2.86
C ASP A 71 10.86 11.40 2.31
N LEU A 72 9.92 10.47 2.52
CA LEU A 72 10.01 9.13 1.91
C LEU A 72 9.01 9.00 0.76
N VAL A 73 9.40 8.27 -0.27
CA VAL A 73 8.57 8.04 -1.46
C VAL A 73 8.60 6.56 -1.83
N TRP A 74 7.43 5.95 -1.82
CA TRP A 74 7.22 4.61 -2.38
C TRP A 74 7.01 4.68 -3.89
N THR A 75 7.66 3.79 -4.62
CA THR A 75 7.37 3.54 -6.03
C THR A 75 7.40 2.05 -6.34
N ARG A 76 6.96 1.67 -7.54
CA ARG A 76 7.08 0.30 -8.04
C ARG A 76 7.27 0.29 -9.55
N ASN A 77 8.00 -0.71 -10.05
CA ASN A 77 8.18 -0.89 -11.49
C ASN A 77 6.96 -1.58 -12.14
N ALA A 78 7.01 -1.74 -13.46
CA ALA A 78 5.96 -2.40 -14.23
C ALA A 78 5.75 -3.89 -13.85
N LYS A 79 6.77 -4.53 -13.28
CA LYS A 79 6.72 -5.93 -12.80
C LYS A 79 6.18 -6.05 -11.37
N GLY A 80 5.82 -4.93 -10.73
CA GLY A 80 5.28 -4.91 -9.37
C GLY A 80 6.31 -4.97 -8.25
N MET A 81 7.62 -4.86 -8.55
CA MET A 81 8.66 -4.77 -7.51
C MET A 81 8.64 -3.38 -6.88
N TYR A 82 8.58 -3.32 -5.55
CA TYR A 82 8.50 -2.08 -4.78
C TYR A 82 9.88 -1.53 -4.44
N TYR A 83 9.93 -0.21 -4.30
CA TYR A 83 11.11 0.53 -3.90
C TYR A 83 10.71 1.62 -2.91
N LEU A 84 11.58 1.88 -1.95
CA LEU A 84 11.45 2.97 -1.00
C LEU A 84 12.60 3.93 -1.24
N ALA A 85 12.28 5.22 -1.34
CA ALA A 85 13.23 6.27 -1.64
C ALA A 85 13.21 7.36 -0.57
N LYS A 86 14.38 7.89 -0.21
CA LYS A 86 14.54 9.09 0.63
C LYS A 86 14.89 10.28 -0.23
N VAL A 87 14.12 11.36 -0.10
CA VAL A 87 14.31 12.60 -0.85
C VAL A 87 15.55 13.34 -0.35
N LYS A 88 16.40 13.76 -1.29
CA LYS A 88 17.65 14.50 -1.05
C LYS A 88 17.62 15.95 -1.53
N SER A 89 16.62 16.32 -2.32
CA SER A 89 16.51 17.67 -2.87
C SER A 89 15.06 18.09 -3.04
N GLY A 90 14.83 19.39 -3.16
CA GLY A 90 13.59 19.90 -3.73
C GLY A 90 13.47 19.62 -5.23
N TRP A 91 12.42 20.21 -5.82
CA TRP A 91 12.19 20.17 -7.27
C TRP A 91 13.39 20.70 -8.07
N GLU A 92 13.70 20.01 -9.16
CA GLU A 92 14.69 20.34 -10.17
C GLU A 92 14.08 20.05 -11.55
N TYR A 93 14.28 20.95 -12.51
CA TYR A 93 14.06 20.62 -13.92
C TYR A 93 15.34 20.03 -14.48
N TRP A 94 15.30 18.77 -14.92
CA TRP A 94 16.49 18.07 -15.40
C TRP A 94 16.17 17.14 -16.57
N MET A 95 16.92 17.31 -17.65
CA MET A 95 16.88 16.47 -18.84
C MET A 95 18.30 15.99 -19.14
N GLY A 96 18.61 14.76 -18.75
CA GLY A 96 19.89 14.13 -19.05
C GLY A 96 20.03 13.76 -20.52
N ALA A 97 21.27 13.56 -21.00
CA ALA A 97 21.52 13.13 -22.37
C ALA A 97 20.79 11.82 -22.74
N GLU A 98 20.77 10.85 -21.82
CA GLU A 98 20.03 9.59 -22.01
C GLU A 98 18.52 9.83 -22.14
N ALA A 99 17.93 10.75 -21.36
CA ALA A 99 16.51 11.06 -21.46
C ALA A 99 16.17 11.73 -22.79
N MET A 100 17.06 12.55 -23.34
CA MET A 100 16.88 13.13 -24.67
C MET A 100 17.04 12.09 -25.79
N GLU A 101 18.05 11.23 -25.69
CA GLU A 101 18.34 10.20 -26.70
C GLU A 101 17.23 9.15 -26.78
N LYS A 102 16.76 8.69 -25.62
CA LYS A 102 15.71 7.67 -25.51
C LYS A 102 14.31 8.25 -25.44
N ASP A 103 14.17 9.58 -25.50
CA ASP A 103 12.89 10.29 -25.44
C ASP A 103 12.07 9.87 -24.20
N ILE A 104 12.69 10.01 -23.03
CA ILE A 104 12.14 9.70 -21.70
C ILE A 104 11.48 10.96 -21.12
N ASP A 105 10.15 10.98 -21.00
CA ASP A 105 9.40 12.10 -20.42
C ASP A 105 9.41 12.10 -18.88
N ILE A 106 10.57 12.37 -18.30
CA ILE A 106 10.76 12.64 -16.85
C ILE A 106 11.69 13.85 -16.70
N ALA A 107 11.09 15.04 -16.60
CA ALA A 107 11.82 16.31 -16.56
C ALA A 107 11.69 17.04 -15.22
N ASN A 108 10.56 16.88 -14.53
CA ASN A 108 10.28 17.49 -13.24
C ASN A 108 10.62 16.50 -12.14
N ILE A 109 11.84 16.59 -11.61
CA ILE A 109 12.41 15.59 -10.72
C ILE A 109 12.67 16.12 -9.32
N PHE A 110 13.02 15.21 -8.44
CA PHE A 110 13.76 15.43 -7.20
C PHE A 110 14.76 14.28 -7.03
N ARG A 111 15.91 14.56 -6.41
CA ARG A 111 16.97 13.58 -6.19
C ARG A 111 16.63 12.70 -4.99
N VAL A 112 16.99 11.42 -5.06
CA VAL A 112 16.72 10.43 -4.01
C VAL A 112 17.89 9.47 -3.79
N ASP A 113 17.95 8.90 -2.59
CA ASP A 113 18.51 7.56 -2.39
C ASP A 113 17.36 6.56 -2.49
N ILE A 114 17.54 5.41 -3.14
CA ILE A 114 16.46 4.45 -3.39
C ILE A 114 16.93 3.01 -3.16
N VAL A 115 16.09 2.20 -2.51
CA VAL A 115 16.37 0.79 -2.21
C VAL A 115 15.20 -0.11 -2.62
N PRO A 116 15.46 -1.33 -3.11
CA PRO A 116 14.41 -2.31 -3.39
C PRO A 116 13.80 -2.85 -2.10
N VAL A 117 12.51 -3.21 -2.15
CA VAL A 117 11.75 -3.74 -1.03
C VAL A 117 11.05 -5.03 -1.45
N SER A 118 11.15 -6.09 -0.63
CA SER A 118 10.38 -7.32 -0.84
C SER A 118 8.88 -7.05 -0.67
N LEU A 119 8.04 -7.68 -1.51
CA LEU A 119 6.58 -7.49 -1.46
C LEU A 119 6.01 -7.75 -0.05
N ASP A 120 6.45 -8.85 0.57
CA ASP A 120 6.06 -9.25 1.93
C ASP A 120 6.40 -8.19 2.99
N ALA A 121 7.35 -7.28 2.74
CA ALA A 121 7.69 -6.19 3.66
C ALA A 121 6.92 -4.88 3.39
N VAL A 122 6.11 -4.79 2.32
CA VAL A 122 5.36 -3.58 1.98
C VAL A 122 4.07 -3.51 2.80
N PRO A 123 3.77 -2.44 3.55
CA PRO A 123 2.53 -2.33 4.31
C PRO A 123 1.31 -2.37 3.41
N GLY A 124 0.23 -3.01 3.87
CA GLY A 124 -0.99 -3.10 3.08
C GLY A 124 -1.60 -1.75 2.72
N LYS A 125 -1.48 -0.75 3.61
CA LYS A 125 -1.86 0.63 3.28
C LYS A 125 -1.08 1.20 2.10
N VAL A 126 0.22 0.90 1.99
CA VAL A 126 1.04 1.30 0.85
C VAL A 126 0.54 0.59 -0.42
N ILE A 127 0.31 -0.73 -0.37
CA ILE A 127 -0.25 -1.50 -1.51
C ILE A 127 -1.57 -0.90 -1.99
N ALA A 128 -2.50 -0.63 -1.07
CA ALA A 128 -3.79 -0.02 -1.37
C ALA A 128 -3.64 1.35 -2.04
N CYS A 129 -2.65 2.15 -1.61
CA CYS A 129 -2.33 3.42 -2.23
C CYS A 129 -1.88 3.29 -3.70
N PHE A 130 -1.41 2.14 -4.20
CA PHE A 130 -1.07 1.96 -5.61
C PHE A 130 -2.25 1.53 -6.52
N ARG A 131 -3.44 1.25 -5.96
CA ARG A 131 -4.65 0.90 -6.75
C ARG A 131 -5.20 2.11 -7.53
N PRO A 132 -5.30 3.34 -6.98
CA PRO A 132 -5.76 4.50 -7.72
C PRO A 132 -4.78 4.93 -8.83
N ALA A 133 -5.32 5.47 -9.92
CA ALA A 133 -4.57 5.89 -11.11
C ALA A 133 -3.78 7.20 -10.96
N ARG A 134 -4.07 8.02 -9.92
CA ARG A 134 -3.40 9.31 -9.68
C ARG A 134 -1.88 9.12 -9.67
N THR A 135 -1.09 9.97 -10.33
CA THR A 135 0.38 9.81 -10.46
C THR A 135 1.10 9.85 -9.12
N MET A 136 0.84 10.88 -8.30
CA MET A 136 1.45 11.06 -6.99
C MET A 136 0.41 11.37 -5.93
N GLN A 137 0.59 10.84 -4.73
CA GLN A 137 -0.23 11.17 -3.56
C GLN A 137 0.51 10.94 -2.26
N GLU A 138 0.08 11.63 -1.21
CA GLU A 138 0.46 11.31 0.17
C GLU A 138 -0.13 9.99 0.63
N ILE A 139 0.63 9.22 1.40
CA ILE A 139 0.17 8.09 2.19
C ILE A 139 -0.14 8.61 3.59
N ALA A 140 -1.33 9.19 3.75
CA ALA A 140 -1.80 9.75 5.02
C ALA A 140 -2.25 8.64 6.00
N SER A 141 -1.30 7.84 6.45
CA SER A 141 -1.48 6.84 7.51
C SER A 141 -0.28 6.87 8.42
N GLY A 142 -0.49 7.29 9.65
CA GLY A 142 0.58 7.37 10.62
C GLY A 142 1.32 6.02 10.81
N PRO A 143 0.64 4.88 11.01
CA PRO A 143 1.31 3.57 11.06
C PRO A 143 2.16 3.27 9.81
N ALA A 144 1.66 3.60 8.62
CA ALA A 144 2.43 3.40 7.38
C ALA A 144 3.64 4.33 7.30
N VAL A 145 3.54 5.55 7.83
CA VAL A 145 4.65 6.52 7.93
C VAL A 145 5.75 5.98 8.84
N GLU A 146 5.40 5.61 10.08
CA GLU A 146 6.36 5.11 11.06
C GLU A 146 7.02 3.82 10.59
N TYR A 147 6.25 2.93 9.98
CA TYR A 147 6.79 1.73 9.37
C TYR A 147 7.75 2.02 8.21
N SER A 148 7.42 2.99 7.34
CA SER A 148 8.31 3.36 6.23
C SER A 148 9.65 3.89 6.73
N LYS A 149 9.66 4.67 7.81
CA LYS A 149 10.89 5.13 8.48
C LYS A 149 11.72 3.95 9.01
N TYR A 150 11.08 3.04 9.75
CA TYR A 150 11.74 1.84 10.26
C TYR A 150 12.36 1.01 9.13
N LEU A 151 11.60 0.77 8.08
CA LEU A 151 12.05 -0.02 6.95
C LEU A 151 13.22 0.65 6.23
N TRP A 152 13.18 1.97 6.06
CA TRP A 152 14.30 2.73 5.51
C TRP A 152 15.58 2.53 6.34
N ASN A 153 15.48 2.77 7.65
CA ASN A 153 16.62 2.61 8.56
C ASN A 153 17.20 1.20 8.49
N LYS A 154 16.34 0.19 8.51
CA LYS A 154 16.72 -1.23 8.44
C LYS A 154 17.39 -1.61 7.11
N LEU A 155 16.82 -1.19 5.97
CA LEU A 155 17.32 -1.56 4.65
C LEU A 155 18.63 -0.86 4.29
N THR A 156 18.84 0.34 4.85
CA THR A 156 20.04 1.14 4.56
C THR A 156 21.12 1.00 5.63
N ASP A 157 20.83 0.33 6.75
CA ASP A 157 21.69 0.29 7.94
C ASP A 157 22.06 1.70 8.44
N ARG A 158 21.06 2.59 8.45
CA ARG A 158 21.19 4.00 8.88
C ARG A 158 20.13 4.31 9.93
N ASN A 159 20.42 5.29 10.80
CA ASN A 159 19.44 5.84 11.75
C ASN A 159 19.02 7.23 11.32
N ASP A 160 18.45 7.31 10.12
CA ASP A 160 18.04 8.57 9.49
C ASP A 160 16.76 9.15 10.11
N TYR A 161 15.94 8.29 10.71
CA TYR A 161 14.64 8.64 11.26
C TYR A 161 14.45 8.10 12.67
N ASP A 162 13.79 8.90 13.53
CA ASP A 162 13.20 8.41 14.77
C ASP A 162 11.84 7.77 14.49
N VAL A 163 11.59 6.61 15.10
CA VAL A 163 10.46 5.72 14.78
C VAL A 163 9.59 5.56 16.02
N ASP A 164 8.30 5.88 15.89
CA ASP A 164 7.32 5.43 16.88
C ASP A 164 7.01 3.94 16.66
N HIS A 165 7.76 3.14 17.39
CA HIS A 165 7.71 1.68 17.40
C HIS A 165 6.34 1.12 17.76
N MET A 166 5.64 1.72 18.73
CA MET A 166 4.30 1.28 19.13
C MET A 166 3.33 1.44 17.97
N MET A 167 3.36 2.58 17.30
CA MET A 167 2.47 2.91 16.20
C MET A 167 2.74 2.08 14.94
N ALA A 168 4.00 1.70 14.70
CA ALA A 168 4.37 0.84 13.58
C ALA A 168 4.08 -0.65 13.83
N SER A 169 3.86 -1.07 15.09
CA SER A 169 3.78 -2.48 15.47
C SER A 169 2.43 -3.16 15.22
N ASP A 170 1.35 -2.44 14.91
CA ASP A 170 0.02 -3.06 14.71
C ASP A 170 -0.01 -3.88 13.41
N ILE A 171 0.01 -5.21 13.55
CA ILE A 171 -0.01 -6.14 12.42
C ILE A 171 -1.20 -5.94 11.48
N PHE A 172 -2.37 -5.53 11.98
CA PHE A 172 -3.55 -5.33 11.13
C PHE A 172 -3.47 -4.03 10.31
N GLU A 173 -2.53 -3.13 10.61
CA GLU A 173 -2.18 -1.99 9.74
C GLU A 173 -1.10 -2.37 8.71
N LEU A 174 -0.39 -3.48 8.93
CA LEU A 174 0.62 -4.01 8.01
C LEU A 174 0.05 -4.94 6.95
N LEU A 175 -1.01 -5.67 7.26
CA LEU A 175 -1.71 -6.54 6.33
C LEU A 175 -2.53 -5.71 5.34
N ASP A 176 -2.56 -6.12 4.07
CA ASP A 176 -3.56 -5.62 3.13
C ASP A 176 -4.91 -6.33 3.28
N ASP A 177 -5.89 -5.92 2.47
CA ASP A 177 -7.24 -6.47 2.52
C ASP A 177 -7.27 -7.98 2.21
N GLU A 178 -6.49 -8.42 1.22
CA GLU A 178 -6.42 -9.82 0.78
C GLU A 178 -5.64 -10.66 1.81
N GLU A 179 -4.54 -10.13 2.35
CA GLU A 179 -3.77 -10.77 3.43
C GLU A 179 -4.59 -10.89 4.73
N THR A 180 -5.43 -9.91 5.03
CA THR A 180 -6.34 -9.93 6.19
C THR A 180 -7.45 -10.96 6.01
N GLU A 181 -8.01 -11.03 4.81
CA GLU A 181 -8.94 -12.08 4.39
C GLU A 181 -8.31 -13.47 4.58
N ASP A 182 -7.15 -13.72 3.97
CA ASP A 182 -6.43 -14.98 4.08
C ASP A 182 -6.19 -15.39 5.55
N LEU A 183 -5.83 -14.45 6.42
CA LEU A 183 -5.68 -14.70 7.85
C LEU A 183 -6.98 -15.20 8.50
N VAL A 184 -8.12 -14.56 8.20
CA VAL A 184 -9.44 -14.99 8.68
C VAL A 184 -9.77 -16.39 8.13
N PHE A 185 -9.40 -16.69 6.89
CA PHE A 185 -9.72 -17.96 6.26
C PHE A 185 -8.93 -19.11 6.88
N LEU A 186 -7.63 -18.89 7.12
CA LEU A 186 -6.78 -19.84 7.82
C LEU A 186 -7.28 -20.08 9.25
N TYR A 187 -7.73 -19.02 9.93
CA TYR A 187 -8.34 -19.12 11.25
C TYR A 187 -9.62 -19.97 11.22
N MET A 188 -10.53 -19.72 10.28
CA MET A 188 -11.77 -20.47 10.13
C MET A 188 -11.52 -21.95 9.82
N GLN A 189 -10.56 -22.26 8.94
CA GLN A 189 -10.17 -23.65 8.66
C GLN A 189 -9.60 -24.35 9.89
N ALA A 190 -8.80 -23.65 10.69
CA ALA A 190 -8.32 -24.19 11.96
C ALA A 190 -9.46 -24.41 12.99
N LYS A 191 -10.61 -23.74 12.82
CA LYS A 191 -11.84 -23.97 13.60
C LYS A 191 -12.76 -25.05 13.01
N GLY A 192 -12.36 -25.69 11.91
CA GLY A 192 -13.12 -26.77 11.27
C GLY A 192 -14.06 -26.30 10.14
N TRP A 193 -14.01 -25.02 9.75
CA TRP A 193 -14.79 -24.48 8.64
C TRP A 193 -13.97 -24.47 7.34
N PHE A 194 -14.38 -25.25 6.34
CA PHE A 194 -13.64 -25.39 5.10
C PHE A 194 -14.09 -24.39 4.04
N ILE A 195 -13.15 -23.61 3.52
CA ILE A 195 -13.40 -22.54 2.55
C ILE A 195 -13.82 -23.14 1.21
N VAL A 196 -14.82 -22.53 0.55
CA VAL A 196 -15.18 -22.84 -0.84
C VAL A 196 -14.78 -21.66 -1.74
N PRO A 197 -13.63 -21.70 -2.43
CA PRO A 197 -13.10 -20.54 -3.16
C PRO A 197 -13.99 -20.04 -4.30
N ASN A 198 -14.73 -20.95 -4.96
CA ASN A 198 -15.63 -20.60 -6.07
C ASN A 198 -16.93 -19.90 -5.61
N SER A 199 -17.04 -19.58 -4.31
CA SER A 199 -18.16 -18.83 -3.76
C SER A 199 -18.14 -17.33 -4.08
N ARG A 200 -17.00 -16.80 -4.52
CA ARG A 200 -16.85 -15.42 -5.03
C ARG A 200 -17.58 -15.25 -6.36
N LYS A 201 -18.90 -15.07 -6.34
CA LYS A 201 -19.69 -14.69 -7.53
C LYS A 201 -20.04 -13.21 -7.45
N LYS A 202 -19.64 -12.46 -8.48
CA LYS A 202 -19.83 -10.99 -8.61
C LYS A 202 -21.28 -10.50 -8.47
N ASP A 203 -22.27 -11.39 -8.62
CA ASP A 203 -23.68 -11.02 -8.79
C ASP A 203 -24.60 -11.34 -7.60
N THR A 204 -24.05 -11.74 -6.43
CA THR A 204 -24.86 -11.95 -5.22
C THR A 204 -24.22 -11.29 -4.01
N MET A 205 -25.05 -10.65 -3.18
CA MET A 205 -24.72 -9.82 -2.01
C MET A 205 -23.43 -10.21 -1.26
N SER A 206 -22.47 -9.26 -1.27
CA SER A 206 -21.72 -8.75 -0.10
C SER A 206 -21.14 -9.74 0.92
N PHE A 207 -20.43 -10.77 0.47
CA PHE A 207 -19.50 -11.54 1.32
C PHE A 207 -18.23 -11.90 0.54
N GLU A 208 -17.11 -12.04 1.25
CA GLU A 208 -15.83 -12.35 0.60
C GLU A 208 -15.77 -13.81 0.13
N PHE A 209 -16.46 -14.72 0.82
CA PHE A 209 -16.61 -16.16 0.52
C PHE A 209 -17.62 -16.80 1.49
N TYR A 210 -17.98 -18.06 1.24
CA TYR A 210 -18.59 -18.93 2.27
C TYR A 210 -17.68 -20.12 2.61
N ALA A 211 -17.80 -20.59 3.85
CA ALA A 211 -17.21 -21.82 4.36
C ALA A 211 -18.29 -22.87 4.64
N ILE A 212 -17.89 -24.14 4.70
CA ILE A 212 -18.78 -25.27 5.00
C ILE A 212 -18.26 -25.99 6.24
N ASP A 213 -19.18 -26.35 7.14
CA ASP A 213 -18.91 -27.35 8.17
C ASP A 213 -19.00 -28.75 7.53
N PRO A 214 -17.90 -29.52 7.48
CA PRO A 214 -17.87 -30.82 6.82
C PRO A 214 -18.70 -31.88 7.54
N GLN A 215 -19.10 -31.66 8.80
CA GLN A 215 -19.90 -32.61 9.57
C GLN A 215 -21.39 -32.44 9.28
N THR A 216 -21.85 -31.20 9.11
CA THR A 216 -23.28 -30.87 8.97
C THR A 216 -23.68 -30.46 7.56
N GLY A 217 -22.73 -30.02 6.74
CA GLY A 217 -22.98 -29.39 5.44
C GLY A 217 -23.50 -27.95 5.54
N SER A 218 -23.61 -27.41 6.76
CA SER A 218 -24.05 -26.03 7.00
C SER A 218 -23.06 -25.03 6.40
N ARG A 219 -23.60 -23.92 5.91
CA ARG A 219 -22.81 -22.83 5.34
C ARG A 219 -22.57 -21.75 6.38
N ALA A 220 -21.39 -21.15 6.31
CA ALA A 220 -21.08 -19.92 7.00
C ALA A 220 -20.63 -18.85 6.01
N LEU A 221 -21.21 -17.65 6.08
CA LEU A 221 -20.83 -16.49 5.30
C LEU A 221 -19.76 -15.70 6.05
N THR A 222 -18.81 -15.09 5.35
CA THR A 222 -17.77 -14.31 6.01
C THR A 222 -17.60 -12.94 5.36
N GLN A 223 -17.60 -11.90 6.20
CA GLN A 223 -17.26 -10.55 5.78
C GLN A 223 -16.06 -10.04 6.56
N VAL A 224 -15.06 -9.58 5.81
CA VAL A 224 -13.86 -8.94 6.33
C VAL A 224 -13.87 -7.48 5.91
N LYS A 225 -13.53 -6.57 6.83
CA LYS A 225 -13.33 -5.14 6.53
C LYS A 225 -12.08 -4.60 7.22
N THR A 226 -11.33 -3.82 6.47
CA THR A 226 -10.13 -3.11 6.96
C THR A 226 -10.39 -1.60 7.08
N GLY A 227 -9.49 -0.89 7.73
CA GLY A 227 -9.55 0.56 7.83
C GLY A 227 -10.71 1.05 8.70
N SER A 228 -11.39 2.12 8.27
CA SER A 228 -12.46 2.79 9.02
C SER A 228 -13.87 2.36 8.62
N VAL A 229 -14.01 1.38 7.73
CA VAL A 229 -15.32 0.89 7.30
C VAL A 229 -15.93 0.10 8.46
N GLU A 230 -17.07 0.58 8.94
CA GLU A 230 -17.87 -0.04 9.99
C GLU A 230 -18.55 -1.33 9.48
N LEU A 231 -18.73 -2.31 10.37
CA LEU A 231 -19.60 -3.46 10.14
C LEU A 231 -20.81 -3.39 11.06
N ASN A 232 -21.98 -3.12 10.49
CA ASN A 232 -23.25 -3.15 11.20
C ASN A 232 -23.79 -4.59 11.25
N GLN A 233 -23.97 -5.14 12.45
CA GLN A 233 -24.48 -6.51 12.63
C GLN A 233 -25.92 -6.69 12.15
N ASP A 234 -26.73 -5.63 12.18
CA ASP A 234 -28.14 -5.71 11.76
C ASP A 234 -28.27 -6.02 10.25
N ASP A 235 -27.29 -5.62 9.44
CA ASP A 235 -27.23 -5.89 8.00
C ASP A 235 -27.12 -7.40 7.68
N TYR A 236 -26.78 -8.20 8.69
CA TYR A 236 -26.52 -9.64 8.58
C TYR A 236 -27.55 -10.50 9.33
N ALA A 237 -28.53 -9.89 9.98
CA ALA A 237 -29.49 -10.58 10.85
C ALA A 237 -30.46 -11.49 10.07
N GLU A 238 -30.77 -11.15 8.82
CA GLU A 238 -31.76 -11.85 7.99
C GLU A 238 -31.22 -13.09 7.27
N PHE A 239 -29.92 -13.37 7.36
CA PHE A 239 -29.33 -14.56 6.73
C PHE A 239 -29.63 -15.82 7.55
N ASP A 240 -30.08 -16.87 6.86
CA ASP A 240 -30.30 -18.19 7.46
C ASP A 240 -28.98 -18.87 7.86
N GLU A 241 -27.88 -18.52 7.17
CA GLU A 241 -26.54 -19.01 7.46
C GLU A 241 -25.92 -18.40 8.72
N THR A 242 -24.90 -19.09 9.26
CA THR A 242 -23.99 -18.48 10.24
C THR A 242 -23.15 -17.40 9.55
N VAL A 243 -22.98 -16.24 10.16
CA VAL A 243 -22.20 -15.14 9.60
C VAL A 243 -21.02 -14.82 10.52
N PHE A 244 -19.80 -14.91 9.98
CA PHE A 244 -18.59 -14.46 10.66
C PHE A 244 -18.17 -13.08 10.16
N LEU A 245 -17.99 -12.14 11.08
CA LEU A 245 -17.56 -10.78 10.79
C LEU A 245 -16.17 -10.54 11.36
N PHE A 246 -15.28 -9.93 10.59
CA PHE A 246 -14.01 -9.41 11.10
C PHE A 246 -13.79 -7.97 10.63
N GLN A 247 -13.61 -7.06 11.58
CA GLN A 247 -13.22 -5.67 11.33
C GLN A 247 -11.86 -5.41 11.98
N SER A 248 -10.88 -4.97 11.18
CA SER A 248 -9.48 -4.82 11.62
C SER A 248 -9.25 -3.92 12.83
N LYS A 249 -10.11 -2.94 13.08
CA LYS A 249 -10.12 -1.99 14.22
C LYS A 249 -11.23 -2.27 15.24
N GLU A 250 -11.91 -3.41 15.13
CA GLU A 250 -13.09 -3.78 15.92
C GLU A 250 -14.22 -2.73 15.86
N ASN A 251 -14.36 -2.05 14.72
CA ASN A 251 -15.42 -1.07 14.49
C ASN A 251 -16.75 -1.75 14.10
N TYR A 252 -17.51 -2.17 15.10
CA TYR A 252 -18.80 -2.84 14.94
C TYR A 252 -19.97 -1.99 15.49
N SER A 253 -21.13 -2.10 14.87
CA SER A 253 -22.40 -1.52 15.34
C SER A 253 -23.57 -2.50 15.21
N GLY A 254 -24.78 -2.04 15.52
CA GLY A 254 -26.00 -2.86 15.52
C GLY A 254 -26.17 -3.73 16.77
N ALA A 255 -27.29 -4.44 16.83
CA ALA A 255 -27.58 -5.38 17.89
C ALA A 255 -26.87 -6.73 17.66
N SER A 256 -26.70 -7.50 18.74
CA SER A 256 -26.19 -8.88 18.62
C SER A 256 -27.31 -9.79 18.14
N HIS A 257 -27.01 -10.58 17.11
CA HIS A 257 -27.91 -11.59 16.53
C HIS A 257 -27.33 -13.00 16.74
N SER A 258 -28.20 -14.00 16.85
CA SER A 258 -27.77 -15.38 17.16
C SER A 258 -26.98 -16.06 16.05
N ASN A 259 -27.15 -15.62 14.80
CA ASN A 259 -26.45 -16.13 13.63
C ASN A 259 -25.17 -15.34 13.32
N VAL A 260 -24.92 -14.19 13.97
CA VAL A 260 -23.80 -13.29 13.66
C VAL A 260 -22.71 -13.37 14.74
N PHE A 261 -21.48 -13.66 14.31
CA PHE A 261 -20.32 -13.85 15.18
C PHE A 261 -19.18 -12.92 14.78
N CYS A 262 -18.86 -11.95 15.63
CA CYS A 262 -17.71 -11.07 15.43
C CYS A 262 -16.42 -11.74 15.93
N ILE A 263 -15.49 -12.03 15.02
CA ILE A 263 -14.14 -12.51 15.35
C ILE A 263 -13.37 -11.37 15.99
N LYS A 264 -12.79 -11.60 17.18
CA LYS A 264 -11.99 -10.59 17.87
C LYS A 264 -10.56 -10.56 17.34
N ARG A 265 -9.94 -9.38 17.33
CA ARG A 265 -8.51 -9.23 16.98
C ARG A 265 -7.64 -10.16 17.81
N ARG A 266 -7.91 -10.26 19.11
CA ARG A 266 -7.17 -11.13 20.04
C ARG A 266 -7.22 -12.61 19.63
N GLU A 267 -8.33 -13.08 19.07
CA GLU A 267 -8.43 -14.48 18.61
C GLU A 267 -7.50 -14.75 17.43
N LEU A 268 -7.42 -13.81 16.49
CA LEU A 268 -6.50 -13.90 15.34
C LEU A 268 -5.04 -13.74 15.78
N LEU A 269 -4.74 -12.85 16.73
CA LEU A 269 -3.40 -12.72 17.31
C LEU A 269 -2.95 -14.02 17.99
N ASP A 270 -3.81 -14.60 18.83
CA ASP A 270 -3.56 -15.87 19.50
C ASP A 270 -3.38 -17.02 18.48
N PHE A 271 -4.20 -17.03 17.44
CA PHE A 271 -4.07 -17.98 16.34
C PHE A 271 -2.72 -17.83 15.62
N MET A 272 -2.34 -16.60 15.25
CA MET A 272 -1.05 -16.34 14.59
C MET A 272 0.13 -16.83 15.41
N HIS A 273 0.09 -16.60 16.72
CA HIS A 273 1.12 -17.08 17.64
C HIS A 273 1.19 -18.62 17.71
N LYS A 274 0.03 -19.29 17.90
CA LYS A 274 -0.04 -20.75 18.05
C LYS A 274 0.27 -21.50 16.76
N SER A 275 -0.07 -20.90 15.62
CA SER A 275 0.03 -21.50 14.29
C SER A 275 1.28 -21.09 13.51
N TYR A 276 2.15 -20.27 14.10
CA TYR A 276 3.28 -19.62 13.42
C TYR A 276 4.12 -20.57 12.54
N SER A 277 4.36 -21.80 12.99
CA SER A 277 5.21 -22.77 12.28
C SER A 277 4.74 -23.11 10.87
N TRP A 278 3.43 -23.11 10.61
CA TRP A 278 2.85 -23.51 9.34
C TRP A 278 2.19 -22.38 8.57
N LEU A 279 2.10 -21.17 9.14
CA LEU A 279 1.59 -20.01 8.42
C LEU A 279 2.42 -19.73 7.14
N PRO A 280 1.79 -19.16 6.10
CA PRO A 280 2.47 -18.65 4.91
C PRO A 280 3.63 -17.70 5.24
N SER A 281 4.63 -17.64 4.36
CA SER A 281 5.82 -16.79 4.54
C SER A 281 5.50 -15.32 4.70
N PHE A 282 4.53 -14.80 3.93
CA PHE A 282 4.13 -13.39 3.99
C PHE A 282 3.59 -13.03 5.39
N LEU A 283 2.68 -13.83 5.97
CA LEU A 283 2.18 -13.63 7.33
C LEU A 283 3.30 -13.72 8.37
N LYS A 284 4.20 -14.71 8.25
CA LYS A 284 5.34 -14.84 9.18
C LYS A 284 6.23 -13.60 9.16
N GLN A 285 6.51 -13.06 7.98
CA GLN A 285 7.28 -11.82 7.87
C GLN A 285 6.56 -10.65 8.55
N LYS A 286 5.26 -10.45 8.33
CA LYS A 286 4.49 -9.39 9.03
C LYS A 286 4.51 -9.57 10.54
N ILE A 287 4.36 -10.80 11.03
CA ILE A 287 4.41 -11.13 12.46
C ILE A 287 5.78 -10.80 13.04
N ASP A 288 6.86 -11.22 12.39
CA ASP A 288 8.22 -10.98 12.88
C ASP A 288 8.56 -9.49 12.87
N MET A 289 8.09 -8.77 11.85
CA MET A 289 8.23 -7.31 11.76
C MET A 289 7.46 -6.59 12.86
N SER A 290 6.19 -6.96 13.08
CA SER A 290 5.37 -6.44 14.18
C SER A 290 6.04 -6.67 15.54
N LYS A 291 6.59 -7.88 15.78
CA LYS A 291 7.32 -8.20 17.03
C LYS A 291 8.58 -7.36 17.22
N MET A 292 9.38 -7.18 16.18
CA MET A 292 10.58 -6.33 16.22
C MET A 292 10.23 -4.88 16.55
N LEU A 293 9.04 -4.42 16.15
CA LEU A 293 8.55 -3.07 16.42
C LEU A 293 7.91 -2.93 17.80
N SER A 294 7.43 -4.01 18.41
CA SER A 294 6.87 -3.99 19.78
C SER A 294 7.91 -4.18 20.90
N GLY A 295 9.19 -4.36 20.53
CA GLY A 295 10.29 -4.72 21.43
C GLY A 295 10.84 -3.58 22.28
#